data_AF-A0A6S6RUJ1-F1
#
_entry.id   AF-A0A6S6RUJ1-F1
#
_cell.length_a   1.000
_cell.length_b   1.000
_cell.length_c   1.000
_cell.angle_alpha   90.00
_cell.angle_beta   90.00
_cell.angle_gamma   90.00
#
_symmetry.space_group_name_H-M   'P 1'
#
loop_
_entity.id
_entity.type
_entity.pdbx_description
1 polymer ?
#
loop_
_entity_poly.entity_id
_entity_poly.type
_entity_poly.pdbx_seq_one_letter_code
_entity_poly.pdbx_strand_id
1 'polypeptide(L)'
;MYLWKIKNLKKDIQEERVSSKDYILYLTLFLALYILLLIQSIIQIHSLWNIEMVVLQVVISFLGIAYAYYNSKRKAFFIKDFTSVGWVFLLRSLFFMSIGMLNLYVMTSLFGVEELFSAKNAIIVAMIFEILLYWRIGSHIASLKS
;
A
#
# COMPACT_ATOMS: atom_id res chain seq x y z
N MET A 1 6.99 11.52 -13.88
CA MET A 1 6.73 10.41 -12.93
C MET A 1 6.63 10.97 -11.51
N TYR A 2 5.46 10.92 -10.86
CA TYR A 2 5.18 11.64 -9.61
C TYR A 2 5.65 10.89 -8.35
N LEU A 3 6.86 10.32 -8.39
CA LEU A 3 7.41 9.43 -7.35
C LEU A 3 7.29 9.98 -5.92
N TRP A 4 7.28 11.32 -5.75
CA TRP A 4 7.32 11.93 -4.43
C TRP A 4 6.44 13.18 -4.25
N LYS A 5 5.98 13.84 -5.32
CA LYS A 5 5.27 15.13 -5.23
C LYS A 5 3.74 14.96 -5.37
N ILE A 6 3.09 14.50 -4.30
CA ILE A 6 1.63 14.30 -4.26
C ILE A 6 0.83 15.58 -4.59
N LYS A 7 1.36 16.77 -4.25
CA LYS A 7 0.71 18.05 -4.55
C LYS A 7 0.61 18.30 -6.06
N ASN A 8 1.69 18.01 -6.79
CA ASN A 8 1.72 18.15 -8.25
C ASN A 8 0.78 17.13 -8.88
N LEU A 9 0.85 15.87 -8.45
CA LEU A 9 -0.07 14.83 -8.93
C LEU A 9 -1.54 15.22 -8.73
N LYS A 10 -1.92 15.73 -7.55
CA LYS A 10 -3.30 16.19 -7.31
C LYS A 10 -3.70 17.32 -8.26
N LYS A 11 -2.81 18.27 -8.51
CA LYS A 11 -3.04 19.37 -9.44
C LYS A 11 -3.22 18.85 -10.87
N ASP A 12 -2.36 17.94 -11.31
CA ASP A 12 -2.42 17.36 -12.66
C ASP A 12 -3.64 16.44 -12.85
N ILE A 13 -4.10 15.77 -11.79
CA ILE A 13 -5.35 15.00 -11.79
C ILE A 13 -6.58 15.91 -11.92
N GLN A 14 -6.56 17.07 -11.24
CA GLN A 14 -7.64 18.06 -11.29
C GLN A 14 -7.68 18.82 -12.62
N GLU A 15 -6.51 19.05 -13.24
CA GLU A 15 -6.39 19.70 -14.54
C GLU A 15 -6.53 18.72 -15.71
N GLU A 16 -6.85 17.44 -15.44
CA GLU A 16 -6.96 16.34 -16.42
C GLU A 16 -5.70 16.11 -17.28
N ARG A 17 -4.55 16.60 -16.81
CA ARG A 17 -3.25 16.51 -17.51
C ARG A 17 -2.57 15.16 -17.39
N VAL A 18 -3.10 14.27 -16.55
CA VAL A 18 -2.58 12.89 -16.43
C VAL A 18 -3.08 12.06 -17.62
N SER A 19 -2.14 11.77 -18.52
CA SER A 19 -2.31 10.91 -19.69
C SER A 19 -2.76 9.50 -19.31
N SER A 20 -3.61 8.88 -20.13
CA SER A 20 -4.01 7.47 -20.00
C SER A 20 -2.82 6.51 -20.05
N LYS A 21 -1.71 6.90 -20.71
CA LYS A 21 -0.47 6.10 -20.74
C LYS A 21 0.21 6.03 -19.37
N ASP A 22 0.19 7.13 -18.61
CA ASP A 22 0.79 7.17 -17.26
C ASP A 22 -0.01 6.30 -16.29
N TYR A 23 -1.35 6.29 -16.43
CA TYR A 23 -2.22 5.43 -15.64
C TYR A 23 -1.97 3.94 -15.87
N ILE A 24 -1.84 3.52 -17.13
CA ILE A 24 -1.52 2.13 -17.47
C ILE A 24 -0.18 1.74 -16.86
N LEU A 25 0.83 2.62 -16.95
CA LEU A 25 2.13 2.37 -16.32
C LEU A 25 2.00 2.18 -14.80
N TYR A 26 1.25 3.05 -14.10
CA TYR A 26 1.05 2.90 -12.65
C TYR A 26 0.32 1.60 -12.30
N LEU A 27 -0.71 1.23 -13.07
CA LEU A 27 -1.44 -0.02 -12.86
C LEU A 27 -0.54 -1.24 -13.08
N THR A 28 0.25 -1.24 -14.15
CA THR A 28 1.20 -2.33 -14.45
C THR A 28 2.23 -2.47 -13.32
N LEU A 29 2.80 -1.37 -12.84
CA LEU A 29 3.77 -1.41 -11.75
C LEU A 29 3.13 -1.86 -10.43
N PHE A 30 1.89 -1.43 -10.15
CA PHE A 30 1.14 -1.87 -8.96
C PHE A 30 0.87 -3.37 -8.99
N LEU A 31 0.44 -3.90 -10.14
CA LEU A 31 0.22 -5.33 -10.34
C LEU A 31 1.51 -6.12 -10.24
N ALA A 32 2.60 -5.65 -10.84
CA ALA A 32 3.91 -6.31 -10.76
C ALA A 32 4.39 -6.42 -9.30
N LEU A 33 4.29 -5.34 -8.52
CA LEU A 33 4.63 -5.37 -7.09
C LEU A 33 3.71 -6.31 -6.31
N TYR A 34 2.41 -6.28 -6.58
CA TYR A 34 1.46 -7.17 -5.91
C TYR A 34 1.75 -8.65 -6.18
N ILE A 35 2.09 -9.00 -7.43
CA ILE A 35 2.49 -10.37 -7.79
C ILE A 35 3.77 -10.78 -7.05
N LEU A 36 4.77 -9.91 -6.97
CA LEU A 36 6.00 -10.19 -6.22
C LEU A 36 5.73 -10.45 -4.74
N LEU A 37 4.86 -9.64 -4.13
CA LEU A 37 4.42 -9.82 -2.75
C LEU A 37 3.65 -11.13 -2.55
N LEU A 38 2.75 -11.48 -3.49
CA LEU A 38 1.99 -12.73 -3.45
C LEU A 38 2.90 -13.97 -3.55
N ILE A 39 3.89 -13.97 -4.44
CA ILE A 39 4.83 -15.08 -4.58
C ILE A 39 5.55 -15.33 -3.25
N GLN A 40 6.02 -14.26 -2.61
CA GLN A 40 6.67 -14.36 -1.30
C GLN A 40 5.72 -14.96 -0.24
N SER A 41 4.47 -14.50 -0.20
CA SER A 41 3.47 -15.02 0.75
C SER A 41 3.16 -16.50 0.49
N ILE A 42 2.99 -16.91 -0.77
CA ILE A 42 2.70 -18.32 -1.14
C ILE A 42 3.82 -19.25 -0.71
N ILE A 43 5.09 -18.85 -0.89
CA ILE A 43 6.25 -19.63 -0.47
C ILE A 43 6.24 -19.86 1.05
N GLN A 44 5.64 -18.97 1.83
CA GLN A 44 5.58 -19.07 3.30
C GLN A 44 4.31 -19.75 3.84
N ILE A 45 3.39 -20.23 3.00
CA ILE A 45 2.18 -20.93 3.46
C ILE A 45 2.54 -22.36 3.89
N HIS A 46 3.03 -22.47 5.13
CA HIS A 46 3.37 -23.75 5.75
C HIS A 46 2.52 -24.04 7.00
N SER A 47 1.66 -23.10 7.41
CA SER A 47 0.85 -23.23 8.62
C SER A 47 -0.56 -22.65 8.45
N LEU A 48 -1.52 -23.19 9.20
CA LEU A 48 -2.90 -22.69 9.23
C LEU A 48 -2.96 -21.21 9.65
N TRP A 49 -2.10 -20.82 10.61
CA TRP A 49 -1.98 -19.44 11.06
C TRP A 49 -1.55 -18.49 9.92
N ASN A 50 -0.65 -18.92 9.02
CA ASN A 50 -0.27 -18.12 7.85
C ASN A 50 -1.45 -17.93 6.88
N ILE A 51 -2.29 -18.97 6.70
CA ILE A 51 -3.48 -18.89 5.83
C ILE A 51 -4.49 -17.89 6.41
N GLU A 52 -4.80 -18.00 7.71
CA GLU A 52 -5.73 -17.08 8.39
C GLU A 52 -5.27 -15.62 8.25
N MET A 53 -3.97 -15.38 8.40
CA MET A 53 -3.43 -14.04 8.25
C MET A 53 -3.50 -13.53 6.80
N VAL A 54 -3.22 -14.36 5.80
CA VAL A 54 -3.39 -13.97 4.39
C VAL A 54 -4.87 -13.64 4.09
N VAL A 55 -5.81 -14.44 4.60
CA VAL A 55 -7.24 -14.17 4.44
C VAL A 55 -7.62 -12.84 5.09
N LEU A 56 -7.16 -12.59 6.33
CA LEU A 56 -7.39 -11.33 7.02
C LEU A 56 -6.81 -10.14 6.25
N GLN A 57 -5.61 -10.31 5.67
CA GLN A 57 -4.97 -9.30 4.85
C GLN A 57 -5.82 -8.95 3.62
N VAL A 58 -6.32 -9.95 2.90
CA VAL A 58 -7.23 -9.76 1.77
C VAL A 58 -8.50 -9.01 2.20
N VAL A 59 -9.09 -9.37 3.35
CA VAL A 59 -10.27 -8.66 3.90
C VAL A 59 -9.94 -7.19 4.19
N ILE A 60 -8.79 -6.90 4.78
CA ILE A 60 -8.31 -5.53 5.01
C ILE A 60 -8.19 -4.78 3.68
N SER A 61 -7.60 -5.40 2.64
CA SER A 61 -7.48 -4.78 1.33
C SER A 61 -8.84 -4.43 0.73
N PHE A 62 -9.81 -5.34 0.79
CA PHE A 62 -11.17 -5.10 0.30
C PHE A 62 -11.87 -3.96 1.05
N LEU A 63 -11.80 -3.97 2.38
CA LEU A 63 -12.37 -2.91 3.21
C LEU A 63 -11.69 -1.57 2.96
N GLY A 64 -10.38 -1.55 2.75
CA GLY A 64 -9.60 -0.37 2.43
C GLY A 64 -9.95 0.23 1.06
N ILE A 65 -10.11 -0.62 0.04
CA ILE A 65 -10.57 -0.19 -1.30
C ILE A 65 -11.99 0.35 -1.21
N ALA A 66 -12.89 -0.35 -0.51
CA ALA A 66 -14.27 0.11 -0.31
C ALA A 66 -14.30 1.46 0.40
N TYR A 67 -13.54 1.62 1.49
CA TYR A 67 -13.38 2.89 2.20
C TYR A 67 -12.91 4.02 1.26
N ALA A 68 -11.89 3.76 0.43
CA ALA A 68 -11.39 4.74 -0.52
C ALA A 68 -12.45 5.10 -1.59
N TYR A 69 -13.23 4.11 -2.05
CA TYR A 69 -14.30 4.30 -3.02
C TYR A 69 -15.44 5.16 -2.45
N TYR A 70 -15.92 4.85 -1.25
CA TYR A 70 -16.99 5.61 -0.60
C TYR A 70 -16.60 7.06 -0.33
N ASN A 71 -15.32 7.31 -0.04
CA ASN A 71 -14.80 8.65 0.16
C ASN A 71 -14.51 9.41 -1.15
N SER A 72 -14.56 8.75 -2.30
CA SER A 72 -14.30 9.40 -3.59
C SER A 72 -15.49 10.24 -4.05
N LYS A 73 -15.22 11.54 -4.30
CA LYS A 73 -16.18 12.46 -4.93
C LYS A 73 -16.30 12.25 -6.43
N ARG A 74 -15.29 11.62 -7.06
CA ARG A 74 -15.21 11.37 -8.50
C ARG A 74 -15.33 9.88 -8.81
N LYS A 75 -16.49 9.28 -8.50
CA LYS A 75 -16.71 7.82 -8.64
C LYS A 75 -16.38 7.28 -10.04
N ALA A 76 -16.71 8.03 -11.09
CA ALA A 76 -16.40 7.66 -12.48
C ALA A 76 -14.89 7.58 -12.77
N PHE A 77 -14.07 8.31 -12.02
CA PHE A 77 -12.61 8.33 -12.14
C PHE A 77 -11.92 7.59 -11.00
N PHE A 78 -12.67 6.85 -10.17
CA PHE A 78 -12.14 6.25 -8.95
C PHE A 78 -10.92 5.39 -9.20
N ILE A 79 -10.95 4.50 -10.19
CA ILE A 79 -9.82 3.61 -10.47
C ILE A 79 -8.58 4.43 -10.85
N LYS A 80 -8.75 5.51 -11.63
CA LYS A 80 -7.66 6.42 -12.00
C LYS A 80 -7.07 7.10 -10.77
N ASP A 81 -7.92 7.67 -9.92
CA ASP A 81 -7.51 8.39 -8.72
C ASP A 81 -6.86 7.44 -7.70
N PHE A 82 -7.46 6.26 -7.49
CA PHE A 82 -7.00 5.22 -6.58
C PHE A 82 -5.63 4.68 -6.98
N THR A 83 -5.44 4.28 -8.24
CA THR A 83 -4.14 3.76 -8.71
C THR A 83 -3.06 4.83 -8.67
N SER A 84 -3.38 6.07 -9.05
CA SER A 84 -2.40 7.16 -9.10
C SER A 84 -1.96 7.60 -7.70
N VAL A 85 -2.92 7.85 -6.79
CA VAL A 85 -2.65 8.21 -5.39
C VAL A 85 -2.04 7.03 -4.65
N GLY A 86 -2.60 5.84 -4.85
CA GLY A 86 -2.15 4.59 -4.27
C GLY A 86 -0.69 4.29 -4.60
N TRP A 87 -0.27 4.47 -5.85
CA TRP A 87 1.12 4.30 -6.26
C TRP A 87 2.10 5.16 -5.44
N VAL A 88 1.80 6.46 -5.29
CA VAL A 88 2.68 7.37 -4.53
C VAL A 88 2.76 6.97 -3.06
N PHE A 89 1.63 6.59 -2.46
CA PHE A 89 1.61 6.16 -1.07
C PHE A 89 2.22 4.79 -0.86
N LEU A 90 2.07 3.88 -1.81
CA LEU A 90 2.71 2.57 -1.79
C LEU A 90 4.24 2.74 -1.75
N LEU A 91 4.80 3.54 -2.66
CA LEU A 91 6.25 3.79 -2.70
C LEU A 91 6.78 4.44 -1.42
N ARG A 92 6.05 5.43 -0.88
CA ARG A 92 6.42 6.05 0.40
C ARG A 92 6.35 5.04 1.54
N SER A 93 5.30 4.24 1.58
CA SER A 93 5.11 3.24 2.63
C SER A 93 6.18 2.16 2.56
N LEU A 94 6.53 1.68 1.36
CA LEU A 94 7.66 0.76 1.16
C LEU A 94 8.97 1.36 1.66
N PHE A 95 9.28 2.61 1.28
CA PHE A 95 10.49 3.29 1.74
C PHE A 95 10.56 3.39 3.28
N PHE A 96 9.49 3.87 3.92
CA PHE A 96 9.46 3.99 5.38
C PHE A 96 9.42 2.63 6.09
N MET A 97 8.74 1.64 5.51
CA MET A 97 8.70 0.27 6.03
C MET A 97 10.09 -0.37 5.96
N SER A 98 10.84 -0.20 4.86
CA SER A 98 12.21 -0.69 4.76
C SER A 98 13.13 -0.06 5.80
N ILE A 99 13.04 1.26 6.01
CA ILE A 99 13.80 1.95 7.06
C ILE A 99 13.39 1.45 8.45
N GLY A 100 12.08 1.29 8.69
CA GLY A 100 11.56 0.79 9.97
C GLY A 100 12.04 -0.63 10.27
N MET A 101 11.96 -1.53 9.29
CA MET A 101 12.43 -2.91 9.42
C MET A 101 13.95 -2.98 9.63
N LEU A 102 14.73 -2.15 8.93
CA LEU A 102 16.17 -2.06 9.16
C LEU A 102 16.50 -1.59 10.58
N ASN A 103 15.80 -0.56 11.07
CA ASN A 103 15.98 -0.08 12.44
C ASN A 103 15.60 -1.15 13.46
N LEU A 104 14.45 -1.81 13.27
CA LEU A 104 14.03 -2.91 14.14
C LEU A 104 15.08 -4.02 14.15
N TYR A 105 15.60 -4.43 12.99
CA TYR A 105 16.62 -5.46 12.88
C TYR A 105 17.90 -5.11 13.67
N VAL A 106 18.41 -3.89 13.48
CA VAL A 106 19.58 -3.38 14.22
C VAL A 106 19.31 -3.38 15.72
N MET A 107 18.15 -2.87 16.16
CA MET A 107 17.81 -2.84 17.58
C MET A 107 17.69 -4.25 18.17
N THR A 108 17.00 -5.17 17.50
CA THR A 108 16.85 -6.53 18.00
C THR A 108 18.18 -7.26 18.10
N SER A 109 19.11 -7.02 17.16
CA SER A 109 20.46 -7.59 17.19
C SER A 109 21.31 -7.00 18.32
N LEU A 110 21.23 -5.68 18.56
CA LEU A 110 21.97 -5.02 19.64
C LEU A 110 21.48 -5.41 21.04
N PHE A 111 20.17 -5.63 21.21
CA PHE A 111 19.55 -5.93 22.51
C PHE A 111 19.32 -7.43 22.74
N GLY A 112 19.70 -8.30 21.81
CA GLY A 112 19.54 -9.76 21.93
C GLY A 112 18.08 -10.23 21.99
N VAL A 113 17.15 -9.48 21.39
CA VAL A 113 15.70 -9.77 21.37
C VAL A 113 15.23 -10.21 19.98
N GLU A 114 16.04 -11.02 19.32
CA GLU A 114 15.81 -11.50 17.94
C GLU A 114 14.51 -12.30 17.78
N GLU A 115 14.02 -12.91 18.87
CA GLU A 115 12.74 -13.63 18.90
C GLU A 115 11.53 -12.72 18.58
N LEU A 116 11.65 -11.40 18.82
CA LEU A 116 10.64 -10.42 18.42
C LEU A 116 10.53 -10.29 16.89
N PHE A 117 11.57 -10.69 16.15
CA PHE A 117 11.60 -10.73 14.69
C PHE A 117 11.02 -12.03 14.11
N SER A 118 10.01 -12.59 14.77
CA SER A 118 9.28 -13.73 14.23
C SER A 118 8.49 -13.36 12.97
N ALA A 119 8.29 -14.33 12.07
CA ALA A 119 7.40 -14.19 10.92
C ALA A 119 5.99 -13.71 11.33
N LYS A 120 5.55 -14.09 12.54
CA LYS A 120 4.25 -13.68 13.06
C LYS A 120 4.14 -12.17 13.28
N ASN A 121 5.15 -11.61 13.94
CA ASN A 121 5.19 -10.18 14.23
C ASN A 121 5.38 -9.38 12.94
N ALA A 122 6.16 -9.89 11.98
CA ALA A 122 6.33 -9.25 10.68
C ALA A 122 5.00 -9.10 9.92
N ILE A 123 4.14 -10.12 9.94
CA ILE A 123 2.82 -10.09 9.29
C ILE A 123 1.88 -9.10 10.00
N ILE A 124 1.87 -9.07 11.32
CA ILE A 124 1.07 -8.10 12.09
C ILE A 124 1.49 -6.66 11.75
N VAL A 125 2.80 -6.40 11.71
CA VAL A 125 3.32 -5.08 11.31
C VAL A 125 2.90 -4.75 9.87
N ALA A 126 3.00 -5.69 8.93
CA ALA A 126 2.56 -5.48 7.55
C ALA A 126 1.08 -5.10 7.46
N MET A 127 0.20 -5.77 8.22
CA MET A 127 -1.23 -5.43 8.29
C MET A 127 -1.48 -4.03 8.84
N ILE A 128 -0.75 -3.61 9.88
CA ILE A 128 -0.86 -2.24 10.42
C ILE A 128 -0.47 -1.22 9.34
N PHE A 129 0.63 -1.46 8.64
CA PHE A 129 1.06 -0.59 7.54
C PHE A 129 0.04 -0.54 6.39
N GLU A 130 -0.59 -1.67 6.08
CA GLU A 130 -1.63 -1.74 5.07
C GLU A 130 -2.88 -0.94 5.45
N ILE A 131 -3.35 -1.06 6.69
CA ILE A 131 -4.48 -0.25 7.20
C ILE A 131 -4.14 1.24 7.09
N LEU A 132 -2.94 1.65 7.53
CA LEU A 132 -2.49 3.04 7.43
C LEU A 132 -2.37 3.52 5.99
N LEU A 133 -1.92 2.65 5.07
CA LEU A 133 -1.83 2.93 3.64
C LEU A 133 -3.22 3.24 3.07
N TYR A 134 -4.21 2.37 3.28
CA TYR A 134 -5.57 2.57 2.77
C TYR A 134 -6.25 3.79 3.38
N TRP A 135 -6.05 4.03 4.68
CA TRP A 135 -6.55 5.24 5.34
C TRP A 135 -5.99 6.51 4.69
N ARG A 136 -4.68 6.56 4.43
CA ARG A 136 -4.03 7.68 3.74
C ARG A 136 -4.52 7.85 2.32
N ILE A 137 -4.66 6.76 1.56
CA ILE A 137 -5.19 6.80 0.19
C ILE A 137 -6.60 7.39 0.20
N GLY A 138 -7.51 6.85 1.02
CA GLY A 138 -8.89 7.33 1.10
C GLY A 138 -8.99 8.80 1.52
N SER A 139 -8.21 9.22 2.51
CA SER A 139 -8.13 10.63 2.92
C SER A 139 -7.66 11.55 1.77
N HIS A 140 -6.67 11.11 0.99
CA HIS A 140 -6.17 11.90 -0.13
C HIS A 140 -7.14 11.94 -1.31
N ILE A 141 -7.85 10.86 -1.59
CA ILE A 141 -8.90 10.81 -2.60
C ILE A 141 -10.08 11.72 -2.22
N ALA A 142 -10.50 11.72 -0.95
CA ALA A 142 -11.59 12.57 -0.45
C ALA A 142 -11.35 14.07 -0.67
N SER A 143 -10.07 14.47 -0.68
CA SER A 143 -9.64 15.86 -0.89
C SER A 143 -9.60 16.31 -2.36
N LEU A 144 -9.78 15.39 -3.32
CA LEU A 144 -9.90 15.75 -4.73
C LEU A 144 -11.26 16.42 -4.96
N LYS A 145 -11.24 17.62 -5.58
CA LYS A 145 -12.47 18.34 -5.95
C LYS A 145 -13.17 17.60 -7.09
N SER A 146 -14.50 17.70 -7.13
CA SER A 146 -15.33 17.18 -8.24
C SER A 146 -15.06 17.95 -9.52
#